data_AF-A0A4U9H9C4-F1
#
_entry.id   AF-A0A4U9H9C4-F1
#
_cell.length_a   1.000
_cell.length_b   1.000
_cell.length_c   1.000
_cell.angle_alpha   90.00
_cell.angle_beta   90.00
_cell.angle_gamma   90.00
#
_symmetry.space_group_name_H-M   'P 1'
#
loop_
_entity.id
_entity.type
_entity.pdbx_description
1 polymer ?
#
loop_
_entity_poly.entity_id
_entity_poly.type
_entity_poly.pdbx_seq_one_letter_code
_entity_poly.pdbx_strand_id
1 'polypeptide(L)'
;MVYQYDLKQFMSDGYSKKVMLLEANQNDGDKMLDAVLLSQYRKLTAADNSIAGFKPVILFKSNKIAISKAKQDEFSHLIAELTPESVRRHLANKKVQLSSNTSIWHKVIQRYAESDLVTVIGQIQEDFNDFNLLNVNKSDLLEENPILLNTLEEADNPVRVVFAVAKVNEGWDVLNLYDIVRISEQASSSKTGTDSEAQLIGRGARYYPFRYDGKRSFTRRFDNSAKDLSVLEQLHYHTINEPTYIKTLHASLEHADIDVHQDGGGTIEHARLKEDFKKSAIYQTGKLYFNEVEEIESSNRCWETYSLETRFEISYQTAGEESLDNLTGVTGNVTKHEPLVLDERFYRKAMQRIRFYELDNLQRFFPKLTGIREFIGSEAYLGKLRITVTVPQPLDFSTVPAKEKLHLLENVLLRISENVRRNDQKVKGTYRFISLPVKDVIKDYSLHIDPSVIINQKITAAQTIGKKWYVYDNAILNQLEHRLVKMLEAFMPKLRARYDDIYVLRNDEQSTRFKLTEFGGVRGFMPDFIMILTRHADNAYWQVFLEPKGDDRLLDDAWKEKMLETLNDRDRIVIDESEDVRLVGIKFFANSQMEAFVSDMQDKINDGEPLEISSLLL
;
A
#
# COMPACT_ATOMS: atom_id res chain seq x y z
N MET A 1 -2.99 22.43 -35.43
CA MET A 1 -3.39 22.49 -34.01
C MET A 1 -3.66 21.07 -33.55
N VAL A 2 -2.82 20.54 -32.66
CA VAL A 2 -3.11 19.32 -31.91
C VAL A 2 -3.84 19.79 -30.67
N TYR A 3 -5.12 19.45 -30.52
CA TYR A 3 -5.86 19.71 -29.30
C TYR A 3 -5.53 18.60 -28.30
N GLN A 4 -5.13 18.99 -27.10
CA GLN A 4 -4.80 18.09 -25.99
C GLN A 4 -6.10 17.71 -25.25
N TYR A 5 -6.27 16.42 -24.97
CA TYR A 5 -7.46 15.87 -24.31
C TYR A 5 -7.02 15.18 -23.02
N ASP A 6 -7.36 15.78 -21.89
CA ASP A 6 -7.20 15.24 -20.52
C ASP A 6 -7.95 13.89 -20.41
N LEU A 7 -7.39 12.84 -19.80
CA LEU A 7 -8.01 11.51 -19.67
C LEU A 7 -9.30 11.61 -18.85
N LYS A 8 -9.34 12.43 -17.79
CA LYS A 8 -10.60 12.69 -17.08
C LYS A 8 -11.64 13.34 -17.99
N GLN A 9 -11.25 14.30 -18.81
CA GLN A 9 -12.11 14.85 -19.86
C GLN A 9 -12.46 13.80 -20.94
N PHE A 10 -11.54 12.92 -21.33
CA PHE A 10 -11.70 11.83 -22.30
C PHE A 10 -12.69 10.78 -21.81
N MET A 11 -12.61 10.46 -20.52
CA MET A 11 -13.54 9.58 -19.81
C MET A 11 -14.89 10.24 -19.65
N SER A 12 -14.94 11.51 -19.24
CA SER A 12 -16.18 12.29 -19.08
C SER A 12 -16.93 12.46 -20.40
N ASP A 13 -16.22 12.71 -21.49
CA ASP A 13 -16.80 12.90 -22.82
C ASP A 13 -17.09 11.57 -23.55
N GLY A 14 -16.84 10.45 -22.87
CA GLY A 14 -17.27 9.12 -23.28
C GLY A 14 -16.36 8.44 -24.31
N TYR A 15 -15.16 8.94 -24.59
CA TYR A 15 -14.23 8.30 -25.54
C TYR A 15 -13.49 7.08 -24.97
N SER A 16 -13.67 6.79 -23.68
CA SER A 16 -13.24 5.57 -23.01
C SER A 16 -14.43 4.70 -22.61
N LYS A 17 -14.21 3.44 -22.25
CA LYS A 17 -15.10 2.70 -21.35
C LYS A 17 -15.12 3.37 -19.98
N LYS A 18 -16.24 3.26 -19.28
CA LYS A 18 -16.37 3.73 -17.90
C LYS A 18 -15.70 2.73 -16.96
N VAL A 19 -14.72 3.18 -16.18
CA VAL A 19 -13.99 2.28 -15.28
C VAL A 19 -14.77 2.12 -13.97
N MET A 20 -15.08 0.88 -13.62
CA MET A 20 -15.78 0.48 -12.40
C MET A 20 -14.81 -0.31 -11.52
N LEU A 21 -14.68 0.07 -10.24
CA LEU A 21 -13.91 -0.67 -9.26
C LEU A 21 -14.84 -1.67 -8.58
N LEU A 22 -14.53 -2.97 -8.73
CA LEU A 22 -15.20 -4.05 -8.00
C LEU A 22 -14.30 -4.48 -6.85
N GLU A 23 -14.65 -4.04 -5.65
CA GLU A 23 -13.83 -4.17 -4.46
C GLU A 23 -14.35 -5.32 -3.60
N ALA A 24 -13.60 -6.41 -3.54
CA ALA A 24 -13.96 -7.57 -2.74
C ALA A 24 -12.73 -8.28 -2.16
N ASN A 25 -12.70 -8.43 -0.84
CA ASN A 25 -11.78 -9.35 -0.17
C ASN A 25 -12.31 -10.77 -0.25
N GLN A 26 -12.19 -11.33 -1.45
CA GLN A 26 -12.52 -12.71 -1.77
C GLN A 26 -11.28 -13.42 -2.35
N ASN A 27 -11.23 -14.75 -2.19
CA ASN A 27 -10.10 -15.52 -2.69
C ASN A 27 -10.00 -15.43 -4.22
N ASP A 28 -8.82 -15.73 -4.77
CA ASP A 28 -8.56 -15.64 -6.21
C ASP A 28 -9.56 -16.48 -7.04
N GLY A 29 -10.01 -17.63 -6.54
CA GLY A 29 -10.99 -18.49 -7.22
C GLY A 29 -12.34 -17.78 -7.41
N ASP A 30 -12.84 -17.14 -6.35
CA ASP A 30 -14.09 -16.38 -6.40
C ASP A 30 -13.95 -15.15 -7.32
N LYS A 31 -12.80 -14.46 -7.33
CA LYS A 31 -12.51 -13.36 -8.28
C LYS A 31 -12.49 -13.83 -9.73
N MET A 32 -11.87 -14.98 -10.01
CA MET A 32 -11.83 -15.56 -11.35
C MET A 32 -13.23 -15.93 -11.84
N LEU A 33 -14.04 -16.57 -11.00
CA LEU A 33 -15.41 -16.92 -11.33
C LEU A 33 -16.28 -15.68 -11.54
N ASP A 34 -16.12 -14.66 -10.70
CA ASP A 34 -16.84 -13.39 -10.84
C ASP A 34 -16.60 -12.74 -12.20
N ALA A 35 -15.34 -12.63 -12.62
CA ALA A 35 -15.00 -12.06 -13.91
C ALA A 35 -15.58 -12.85 -15.09
N VAL A 36 -15.60 -14.19 -14.98
CA VAL A 36 -16.20 -15.07 -16.00
C VAL A 36 -17.71 -14.85 -16.10
N LEU A 37 -18.41 -14.82 -14.97
CA LEU A 37 -19.86 -14.61 -14.93
C LEU A 37 -20.23 -13.21 -15.45
N LEU A 38 -19.43 -12.19 -15.14
CA LEU A 38 -19.65 -10.84 -15.63
C LEU A 38 -19.35 -10.72 -17.14
N SER A 39 -18.28 -11.37 -17.62
CA SER A 39 -17.95 -11.45 -19.05
C SER A 39 -19.06 -12.13 -19.85
N GLN A 40 -19.59 -13.26 -19.35
CA GLN A 40 -20.69 -13.95 -19.99
C GLN A 40 -22.01 -13.16 -19.92
N TYR A 41 -22.29 -12.48 -18.80
CA TYR A 41 -23.43 -11.58 -18.68
C TYR A 41 -23.42 -10.49 -19.76
N ARG A 42 -22.26 -9.90 -20.08
CA ARG A 42 -22.13 -8.93 -21.19
C ARG A 42 -22.45 -9.56 -22.54
N LYS A 43 -21.95 -10.77 -22.81
CA LYS A 43 -22.22 -11.48 -24.07
C LYS A 43 -23.71 -11.78 -24.25
N LEU A 44 -24.38 -12.24 -23.19
CA LEU A 44 -25.84 -12.45 -23.18
C LEU A 44 -26.61 -11.14 -23.42
N THR A 45 -26.23 -10.07 -22.71
CA THR A 45 -26.86 -8.74 -22.86
C THR A 45 -26.69 -8.18 -24.27
N ALA A 46 -25.52 -8.36 -24.88
CA ALA A 46 -25.25 -7.97 -26.26
C ALA A 46 -26.11 -8.76 -27.27
N ALA A 47 -26.21 -10.08 -27.09
CA ALA A 47 -27.01 -10.96 -27.94
C ALA A 47 -28.51 -10.61 -27.88
N ASP A 48 -29.05 -10.39 -26.68
CA ASP A 48 -30.44 -9.97 -26.45
C ASP A 48 -30.78 -8.65 -27.16
N ASN A 49 -29.76 -7.85 -27.47
CA ASN A 49 -29.85 -6.54 -28.11
C ASN A 49 -29.34 -6.50 -29.55
N SER A 50 -29.21 -7.68 -30.20
CA SER A 50 -28.78 -7.82 -31.60
C SER A 50 -27.40 -7.21 -31.90
N ILE A 51 -26.50 -7.17 -30.91
CA ILE A 51 -25.11 -6.76 -31.07
C ILE A 51 -24.29 -8.00 -31.38
N ALA A 52 -24.01 -8.23 -32.67
CA ALA A 52 -23.25 -9.38 -33.12
C ALA A 52 -21.75 -9.25 -32.80
N GLY A 53 -21.11 -10.37 -32.47
CA GLY A 53 -19.64 -10.46 -32.33
C GLY A 53 -19.06 -9.78 -31.09
N PHE A 54 -19.87 -9.47 -30.08
CA PHE A 54 -19.38 -8.85 -28.85
C PHE A 54 -18.56 -9.87 -28.02
N LYS A 55 -17.24 -9.67 -27.98
CA LYS A 55 -16.28 -10.61 -27.40
C LYS A 55 -15.48 -9.96 -26.25
N PRO A 56 -15.98 -10.01 -25.01
CA PRO A 56 -15.27 -9.47 -23.87
C PRO A 56 -14.10 -10.36 -23.44
N VAL A 57 -12.93 -9.75 -23.29
CA VAL A 57 -11.67 -10.39 -22.85
C VAL A 57 -11.38 -10.02 -21.39
N ILE A 58 -10.86 -11.01 -20.65
CA ILE A 58 -10.44 -10.89 -19.24
C ILE A 58 -8.90 -10.93 -19.16
N LEU A 59 -8.31 -10.05 -18.36
CA LEU A 59 -6.90 -10.08 -18.01
C LEU A 59 -6.72 -10.49 -16.55
N PHE A 60 -6.05 -11.62 -16.30
CA PHE A 60 -5.57 -12.02 -14.98
C PHE A 60 -4.14 -11.55 -14.76
N LYS A 61 -3.94 -10.61 -13.84
CA LYS A 61 -2.63 -10.04 -13.50
C LYS A 61 -2.09 -10.66 -12.22
N SER A 62 -0.89 -11.22 -12.28
CA SER A 62 -0.17 -11.82 -11.12
C SER A 62 1.14 -11.09 -10.85
N ASN A 63 1.77 -11.32 -9.69
CA ASN A 63 3.07 -10.70 -9.36
C ASN A 63 4.29 -11.56 -9.73
N LYS A 64 4.12 -12.87 -9.97
CA LYS A 64 5.20 -13.82 -10.31
C LYS A 64 4.76 -14.79 -11.40
N ILE A 65 5.70 -15.16 -12.28
CA ILE A 65 5.48 -16.11 -13.39
C ILE A 65 4.97 -17.46 -12.91
N ALA A 66 5.55 -17.97 -11.82
CA ALA A 66 5.11 -19.23 -11.22
C ALA A 66 3.65 -19.15 -10.74
N ILE A 67 3.24 -18.03 -10.13
CA ILE A 67 1.87 -17.82 -9.66
C ILE A 67 0.92 -17.72 -10.86
N SER A 68 1.27 -16.94 -11.88
CA SER A 68 0.42 -16.80 -13.06
C SER A 68 0.17 -18.11 -13.79
N LYS A 69 1.15 -19.01 -13.86
CA LYS A 69 0.99 -20.35 -14.45
C LYS A 69 0.11 -21.24 -13.58
N ALA A 70 0.39 -21.31 -12.29
CA ALA A 70 -0.46 -22.07 -11.36
C ALA A 70 -1.92 -21.60 -11.39
N LYS A 71 -2.14 -20.30 -11.53
CA LYS A 71 -3.48 -19.71 -11.60
C LYS A 71 -4.20 -19.98 -12.91
N GLN A 72 -3.46 -20.11 -14.02
CA GLN A 72 -4.03 -20.62 -15.26
C GLN A 72 -4.50 -22.06 -15.09
N ASP A 73 -3.68 -22.94 -14.50
CA ASP A 73 -4.06 -24.33 -14.27
C ASP A 73 -5.29 -24.44 -13.34
N GLU A 74 -5.31 -23.67 -12.25
CA GLU A 74 -6.48 -23.55 -11.36
C GLU A 74 -7.73 -23.04 -12.10
N PHE A 75 -7.58 -22.07 -12.99
CA PHE A 75 -8.67 -21.52 -13.79
C PHE A 75 -9.25 -22.56 -14.75
N SER A 76 -8.39 -23.30 -15.47
CA SER A 76 -8.81 -24.38 -16.36
C SER A 76 -9.63 -25.44 -15.62
N HIS A 77 -9.18 -25.83 -14.43
CA HIS A 77 -9.94 -26.74 -13.55
C HIS A 77 -11.27 -26.14 -13.09
N LEU A 78 -11.28 -24.87 -12.66
CA LEU A 78 -12.49 -24.16 -12.22
C LEU A 78 -13.57 -24.14 -13.31
N ILE A 79 -13.18 -23.89 -14.57
CA ILE A 79 -14.11 -23.87 -15.70
C ILE A 79 -14.60 -25.27 -16.06
N ALA A 80 -13.69 -26.25 -16.12
CA ALA A 80 -14.04 -27.63 -16.46
C ALA A 80 -15.03 -28.25 -15.46
N GLU A 81 -14.92 -27.91 -14.17
CA GLU A 81 -15.78 -28.42 -13.09
C GLU A 81 -17.02 -27.55 -12.81
N LEU A 82 -17.27 -26.51 -13.60
CA LEU A 82 -18.38 -25.58 -13.36
C LEU A 82 -19.74 -26.27 -13.53
N THR A 83 -20.64 -26.12 -12.56
CA THR A 83 -21.99 -26.71 -12.57
C THR A 83 -23.06 -25.69 -12.23
N PRO A 84 -24.33 -25.92 -12.64
CA PRO A 84 -25.45 -25.04 -12.27
C PRO A 84 -25.55 -24.79 -10.77
N GLU A 85 -25.32 -25.83 -9.96
CA GLU A 85 -25.35 -25.75 -8.51
C GLU A 85 -24.19 -24.93 -7.94
N SER A 86 -22.97 -25.04 -8.48
CA SER A 86 -21.84 -24.26 -8.02
C SER A 86 -22.04 -22.77 -8.31
N VAL A 87 -22.52 -22.42 -9.51
CA VAL A 87 -22.86 -21.04 -9.90
C VAL A 87 -23.98 -20.47 -9.03
N ARG A 88 -25.06 -21.22 -8.78
CA ARG A 88 -26.15 -20.77 -7.89
C ARG A 88 -25.64 -20.48 -6.48
N ARG A 89 -24.80 -21.37 -5.93
CA ARG A 89 -24.21 -21.19 -4.60
C ARG A 89 -23.31 -19.96 -4.55
N HIS A 90 -22.48 -19.77 -5.58
CA HIS A 90 -21.60 -18.61 -5.72
C HIS A 90 -22.37 -17.30 -5.73
N LEU A 91 -23.38 -17.18 -6.60
CA LEU A 91 -24.23 -15.99 -6.71
C LEU A 91 -25.04 -15.72 -5.44
N ALA A 92 -25.50 -16.77 -4.75
CA ALA A 92 -26.19 -16.62 -3.46
C ALA A 92 -25.27 -16.04 -2.38
N ASN A 93 -24.02 -16.51 -2.30
CA ASN A 93 -23.02 -15.97 -1.39
C ASN A 93 -22.69 -14.52 -1.74
N LYS A 94 -22.49 -14.22 -3.04
CA LYS A 94 -22.23 -12.87 -3.52
C LYS A 94 -23.33 -11.91 -3.11
N LYS A 95 -24.60 -12.31 -3.27
CA LYS A 95 -25.77 -11.50 -2.90
C LYS A 95 -25.75 -11.05 -1.44
N VAL A 96 -25.30 -11.90 -0.52
CA VAL A 96 -25.23 -11.59 0.92
C VAL A 96 -24.12 -10.57 1.22
N GLN A 97 -23.09 -10.49 0.39
CA GLN A 97 -21.93 -9.62 0.57
C GLN A 97 -22.10 -8.23 -0.04
N LEU A 98 -23.14 -8.00 -0.86
CA LEU A 98 -23.39 -6.71 -1.51
C LEU A 98 -23.87 -5.68 -0.48
N SER A 99 -23.13 -4.58 -0.34
CA SER A 99 -23.54 -3.45 0.52
C SER A 99 -24.37 -2.40 -0.20
N SER A 100 -24.26 -2.31 -1.53
CA SER A 100 -24.91 -1.28 -2.34
C SER A 100 -26.04 -1.83 -3.21
N ASN A 101 -27.24 -1.25 -3.09
CA ASN A 101 -28.39 -1.55 -3.94
C ASN A 101 -28.17 -1.18 -5.43
N THR A 102 -27.12 -0.43 -5.76
CA THR A 102 -26.82 -0.03 -7.14
C THR A 102 -25.79 -0.94 -7.82
N SER A 103 -25.32 -1.99 -7.16
CA SER A 103 -24.28 -2.87 -7.72
C SER A 103 -24.76 -3.65 -8.95
N ILE A 104 -23.91 -3.76 -9.98
CA ILE A 104 -24.09 -4.57 -11.19
C ILE A 104 -24.41 -6.02 -10.86
N TRP A 105 -23.92 -6.52 -9.73
CA TRP A 105 -24.13 -7.89 -9.28
C TRP A 105 -25.61 -8.22 -9.05
N HIS A 106 -26.46 -7.24 -8.70
CA HIS A 106 -27.90 -7.46 -8.62
C HIS A 106 -28.48 -7.93 -9.97
N LYS A 107 -28.03 -7.31 -11.06
CA LYS A 107 -28.48 -7.62 -12.42
C LYS A 107 -27.89 -8.93 -12.93
N VAL A 108 -26.61 -9.17 -12.64
CA VAL A 108 -25.97 -10.46 -12.95
C VAL A 108 -26.71 -11.60 -12.24
N ILE A 109 -26.94 -11.49 -10.93
CA ILE A 109 -27.66 -12.50 -10.15
C ILE A 109 -29.06 -12.71 -10.71
N GLN A 110 -29.80 -11.64 -11.02
CA GLN A 110 -31.13 -11.75 -11.60
C GLN A 110 -31.11 -12.46 -12.96
N ARG A 111 -30.23 -12.05 -13.88
CA ARG A 111 -30.14 -12.66 -15.22
C ARG A 111 -29.84 -14.14 -15.14
N TYR A 112 -28.93 -14.57 -14.27
CA TYR A 112 -28.60 -15.98 -14.11
C TYR A 112 -29.71 -16.78 -13.43
N ALA A 113 -30.50 -16.16 -12.54
CA ALA A 113 -31.68 -16.81 -11.96
C ALA A 113 -32.77 -17.11 -13.00
N GLU A 114 -32.89 -16.26 -14.02
CA GLU A 114 -33.87 -16.36 -15.11
C GLU A 114 -33.34 -17.15 -16.33
N SER A 115 -32.05 -17.51 -16.35
CA SER A 115 -31.41 -18.20 -17.48
C SER A 115 -31.47 -19.72 -17.36
N ASP A 116 -31.42 -20.42 -18.49
CA ASP A 116 -31.07 -21.83 -18.52
C ASP A 116 -29.58 -21.99 -18.22
N LEU A 117 -29.27 -22.26 -16.95
CA LEU A 117 -27.90 -22.40 -16.48
C LEU A 117 -27.14 -23.54 -17.15
N VAL A 118 -27.81 -24.60 -17.62
CA VAL A 118 -27.13 -25.71 -18.30
C VAL A 118 -26.53 -25.19 -19.61
N THR A 119 -27.35 -24.50 -20.41
CA THR A 119 -26.89 -23.89 -21.67
C THR A 119 -25.84 -22.80 -21.43
N VAL A 120 -26.08 -21.90 -20.47
CA VAL A 120 -25.13 -20.79 -20.18
C VAL A 120 -23.80 -21.33 -19.69
N ILE A 121 -23.78 -22.38 -18.88
CA ILE A 121 -22.52 -22.99 -18.40
C ILE A 121 -21.79 -23.70 -19.54
N GLY A 122 -22.51 -24.41 -20.42
CA GLY A 122 -21.90 -24.97 -21.62
C GLY A 122 -21.20 -23.91 -22.48
N GLN A 123 -21.83 -22.74 -22.65
CA GLN A 123 -21.22 -21.60 -23.35
C GLN A 123 -20.01 -21.03 -22.62
N ILE A 124 -20.04 -20.94 -21.29
CA ILE A 124 -18.88 -20.51 -20.48
C ILE A 124 -17.73 -21.50 -20.69
N GLN A 125 -18.00 -22.80 -20.60
CA GLN A 125 -16.98 -23.83 -20.78
C GLN A 125 -16.36 -23.79 -22.18
N GLU A 126 -17.17 -23.56 -23.21
CA GLU A 126 -16.70 -23.37 -24.58
C GLU A 126 -15.87 -22.08 -24.73
N ASP A 127 -16.35 -20.96 -24.17
CA ASP A 127 -15.67 -19.65 -24.28
C ASP A 127 -14.34 -19.62 -23.51
N PHE A 128 -14.24 -20.32 -22.39
CA PHE A 128 -13.11 -20.24 -21.45
C PHE A 128 -12.28 -21.53 -21.39
N ASN A 129 -12.37 -22.39 -22.41
CA ASN A 129 -11.53 -23.57 -22.52
C ASN A 129 -10.05 -23.23 -22.75
N ASP A 130 -9.16 -24.21 -22.58
CA ASP A 130 -7.69 -24.04 -22.66
C ASP A 130 -7.18 -23.42 -23.98
N PHE A 131 -7.84 -23.68 -25.12
CA PHE A 131 -7.46 -23.10 -26.42
C PHE A 131 -7.73 -21.59 -26.51
N ASN A 132 -8.60 -21.06 -25.64
CA ASN A 132 -8.95 -19.65 -25.60
C ASN A 132 -8.17 -18.89 -24.50
N LEU A 133 -7.23 -19.55 -23.82
CA LEU A 133 -6.37 -18.96 -22.79
C LEU A 133 -4.99 -18.64 -23.37
N LEU A 134 -4.47 -17.46 -23.05
CA LEU A 134 -3.13 -17.03 -23.45
C LEU A 134 -2.31 -16.65 -22.23
N ASN A 135 -1.07 -17.14 -22.13
CA ASN A 135 -0.16 -16.80 -21.03
C ASN A 135 1.12 -16.16 -21.57
N VAL A 136 1.31 -14.87 -21.27
CA VAL A 136 2.32 -14.01 -21.92
C VAL A 136 3.59 -13.82 -21.08
N ASN A 137 3.89 -14.77 -20.19
CA ASN A 137 4.93 -14.61 -19.17
C ASN A 137 6.32 -15.15 -19.50
N LYS A 138 6.56 -15.74 -20.67
CA LYS A 138 7.90 -16.17 -21.09
C LYS A 138 8.51 -15.14 -22.04
N SER A 139 9.79 -14.81 -21.83
CA SER A 139 10.63 -14.06 -22.77
C SER A 139 10.59 -14.62 -24.19
N ASP A 140 10.46 -15.95 -24.31
CA ASP A 140 10.57 -16.66 -25.59
C ASP A 140 9.20 -16.80 -26.30
N LEU A 141 8.07 -16.59 -25.60
CA LEU A 141 6.73 -16.60 -26.21
C LEU A 141 6.29 -15.21 -26.71
N LEU A 142 7.03 -14.16 -26.33
CA LEU A 142 6.79 -12.79 -26.79
C LEU A 142 7.16 -12.61 -28.28
N GLU A 143 7.98 -13.51 -28.85
CA GLU A 143 8.30 -13.55 -30.28
C GLU A 143 7.28 -14.37 -31.11
N GLU A 144 6.58 -15.35 -30.51
CA GLU A 144 5.70 -16.27 -31.26
C GLU A 144 4.23 -15.81 -31.38
N ASN A 145 3.72 -14.96 -30.46
CA ASN A 145 2.29 -14.58 -30.44
C ASN A 145 1.95 -13.07 -30.36
N PRO A 146 2.78 -12.12 -30.89
CA PRO A 146 2.43 -10.70 -30.85
C PRO A 146 1.16 -10.38 -31.65
N ILE A 147 0.86 -11.16 -32.68
CA ILE A 147 -0.33 -10.99 -33.52
C ILE A 147 -1.60 -11.28 -32.71
N LEU A 148 -1.71 -12.45 -32.06
CA LEU A 148 -2.88 -12.83 -31.26
C LEU A 148 -3.17 -11.84 -30.12
N LEU A 149 -2.14 -11.28 -29.52
CA LEU A 149 -2.28 -10.33 -28.41
C LEU A 149 -2.74 -8.94 -28.88
N ASN A 150 -2.38 -8.54 -30.09
CA ASN A 150 -2.70 -7.23 -30.67
C ASN A 150 -3.95 -7.25 -31.57
N THR A 151 -4.56 -8.41 -31.80
CA THR A 151 -5.78 -8.58 -32.61
C THR A 151 -6.94 -9.16 -31.81
N LEU A 152 -6.99 -8.91 -30.50
CA LEU A 152 -8.02 -9.46 -29.62
C LEU A 152 -9.44 -9.04 -30.01
N GLU A 153 -9.60 -7.97 -30.78
CA GLU A 153 -10.88 -7.50 -31.33
C GLU A 153 -11.36 -8.26 -32.57
N GLU A 154 -10.46 -8.97 -33.26
CA GLU A 154 -10.78 -9.69 -34.49
C GLU A 154 -11.69 -10.89 -34.20
N ALA A 155 -12.60 -11.16 -35.12
CA ALA A 155 -13.65 -12.17 -34.94
C ALA A 155 -13.10 -13.60 -34.93
N ASP A 156 -11.99 -13.84 -35.62
CA ASP A 156 -11.29 -15.12 -35.71
C ASP A 156 -10.29 -15.35 -34.57
N ASN A 157 -10.00 -14.34 -33.76
CA ASN A 157 -9.12 -14.47 -32.61
C ASN A 157 -9.84 -15.22 -31.47
N PRO A 158 -9.38 -16.41 -31.05
CA PRO A 158 -10.09 -17.25 -30.08
C PRO A 158 -9.89 -16.81 -28.62
N VAL A 159 -8.93 -15.92 -28.35
CA VAL A 159 -8.51 -15.60 -26.99
C VAL A 159 -9.62 -14.87 -26.22
N ARG A 160 -9.98 -15.42 -25.06
CA ARG A 160 -10.94 -14.84 -24.09
C ARG A 160 -10.29 -14.46 -22.77
N VAL A 161 -9.12 -15.03 -22.46
CA VAL A 161 -8.40 -14.77 -21.22
C VAL A 161 -6.92 -14.61 -21.49
N VAL A 162 -6.32 -13.60 -20.85
CA VAL A 162 -4.87 -13.38 -20.86
C VAL A 162 -4.34 -13.47 -19.42
N PHE A 163 -3.28 -14.25 -19.20
CA PHE A 163 -2.53 -14.34 -17.95
C PHE A 163 -1.18 -13.64 -18.09
N ALA A 164 -0.89 -12.67 -17.21
CA ALA A 164 0.31 -11.84 -17.29
C ALA A 164 0.88 -11.46 -15.91
N VAL A 165 2.19 -11.21 -15.85
CA VAL A 165 2.95 -10.81 -14.66
C VAL A 165 3.53 -9.42 -14.79
N ALA A 166 4.23 -9.18 -15.89
CA ALA A 166 4.81 -7.89 -16.22
C ALA A 166 3.84 -7.09 -17.11
N LYS A 167 4.22 -5.84 -17.43
CA LYS A 167 3.51 -5.05 -18.43
C LYS A 167 3.40 -5.90 -19.70
N VAL A 168 2.17 -6.21 -20.11
CA VAL A 168 1.91 -6.61 -21.49
C VAL A 168 2.53 -5.50 -22.35
N ASN A 169 3.40 -5.87 -23.31
CA ASN A 169 4.38 -5.00 -23.96
C ASN A 169 3.92 -3.53 -24.17
N GLU A 170 4.87 -2.59 -24.14
CA GLU A 170 4.64 -1.23 -24.67
C GLU A 170 4.09 -1.35 -26.10
N GLY A 171 2.81 -0.99 -26.27
CA GLY A 171 2.04 -1.22 -27.51
C GLY A 171 0.79 -2.11 -27.37
N TRP A 172 0.53 -2.72 -26.20
CA TRP A 172 -0.74 -3.45 -25.99
C TRP A 172 -1.92 -2.49 -25.80
N ASP A 173 -2.67 -2.31 -26.88
CA ASP A 173 -3.77 -1.36 -27.00
C ASP A 173 -4.98 -2.05 -27.65
N VAL A 174 -5.73 -2.79 -26.83
CA VAL A 174 -6.83 -3.64 -27.29
C VAL A 174 -8.18 -3.11 -26.81
N LEU A 175 -9.14 -3.05 -27.73
CA LEU A 175 -10.46 -2.48 -27.42
C LEU A 175 -11.38 -3.48 -26.72
N ASN A 176 -11.13 -4.78 -26.85
CA ASN A 176 -11.99 -5.84 -26.29
C ASN A 176 -11.65 -6.24 -24.84
N LEU A 177 -10.79 -5.50 -24.14
CA LEU A 177 -10.55 -5.71 -22.71
C LEU A 177 -11.69 -5.10 -21.88
N TYR A 178 -12.37 -5.93 -21.08
CA TYR A 178 -13.51 -5.51 -20.24
C TYR A 178 -13.33 -5.83 -18.76
N ASP A 179 -12.49 -6.79 -18.40
CA ASP A 179 -12.22 -7.13 -17.01
C ASP A 179 -10.72 -7.23 -16.81
N ILE A 180 -10.22 -6.56 -15.77
CA ILE A 180 -8.86 -6.72 -15.27
C ILE A 180 -8.99 -7.25 -13.85
N VAL A 181 -8.42 -8.42 -13.60
CA VAL A 181 -8.53 -9.13 -12.34
C VAL A 181 -7.16 -9.29 -11.73
N ARG A 182 -7.01 -8.74 -10.52
CA ARG A 182 -5.77 -8.85 -9.77
C ARG A 182 -5.74 -10.17 -8.99
N ILE A 183 -4.75 -10.99 -9.29
CA ILE A 183 -4.54 -12.32 -8.70
C ILE A 183 -3.35 -12.24 -7.74
N SER A 184 -3.48 -12.85 -6.57
CA SER A 184 -2.52 -12.84 -5.45
C SER A 184 -2.33 -11.48 -4.76
N GLU A 185 -2.67 -11.45 -3.47
CA GLU A 185 -2.74 -10.23 -2.64
C GLU A 185 -1.37 -9.81 -2.05
N GLN A 186 -0.28 -10.49 -2.39
CA GLN A 186 1.08 -10.11 -2.00
C GLN A 186 1.66 -9.03 -2.91
N ALA A 187 0.84 -8.08 -3.35
CA ALA A 187 1.34 -6.91 -4.02
C ALA A 187 1.84 -5.92 -2.98
N SER A 188 3.06 -5.42 -3.18
CA SER A 188 3.48 -4.23 -2.45
C SER A 188 2.46 -3.12 -2.72
N SER A 189 1.95 -2.47 -1.68
CA SER A 189 1.31 -1.15 -1.75
C SER A 189 2.30 -0.05 -2.20
N SER A 190 3.36 -0.44 -2.91
CA SER A 190 4.35 0.46 -3.47
C SER A 190 3.73 1.17 -4.67
N LYS A 191 4.04 2.46 -4.74
CA LYS A 191 3.59 3.37 -5.79
C LYS A 191 3.93 2.88 -7.20
N THR A 192 5.11 2.30 -7.39
CA THR A 192 5.55 1.74 -8.68
C THR A 192 4.62 0.62 -9.17
N GLY A 193 4.05 -0.15 -8.23
CA GLY A 193 3.06 -1.18 -8.53
C GLY A 193 1.73 -0.59 -9.00
N THR A 194 1.20 0.41 -8.28
CA THR A 194 -0.08 1.06 -8.61
C THR A 194 0.00 1.91 -9.88
N ASP A 195 1.13 2.58 -10.14
CA ASP A 195 1.35 3.34 -11.38
C ASP A 195 1.34 2.41 -12.61
N SER A 196 1.95 1.23 -12.50
CA SER A 196 1.89 0.21 -13.54
C SER A 196 0.47 -0.32 -13.80
N GLU A 197 -0.38 -0.31 -12.77
CA GLU A 197 -1.78 -0.75 -12.85
C GLU A 197 -2.67 0.35 -13.43
N ALA A 198 -2.47 1.60 -13.02
CA ALA A 198 -3.14 2.76 -13.58
C ALA A 198 -2.89 2.90 -15.09
N GLN A 199 -1.63 2.76 -15.53
CA GLN A 199 -1.28 2.77 -16.96
C GLN A 199 -1.96 1.62 -17.73
N LEU A 200 -2.05 0.43 -17.13
CA LEU A 200 -2.71 -0.72 -17.73
C LEU A 200 -4.23 -0.51 -17.86
N ILE A 201 -4.86 0.04 -16.82
CA ILE A 201 -6.28 0.42 -16.84
C ILE A 201 -6.51 1.49 -17.91
N GLY A 202 -5.67 2.53 -17.97
CA GLY A 202 -5.77 3.59 -18.98
C GLY A 202 -5.70 3.06 -20.42
N ARG A 203 -4.75 2.14 -20.71
CA ARG A 203 -4.65 1.47 -22.02
C ARG A 203 -5.85 0.57 -22.31
N GLY A 204 -6.28 -0.22 -21.34
CA GLY A 204 -7.41 -1.15 -21.46
C GLY A 204 -8.79 -0.47 -21.55
N ALA A 205 -8.91 0.74 -21.01
CA ALA A 205 -10.17 1.47 -20.91
C ALA A 205 -10.57 2.18 -22.20
N ARG A 206 -9.86 2.06 -23.33
CA ARG A 206 -10.30 2.68 -24.59
C ARG A 206 -11.65 2.14 -25.05
N TYR A 207 -12.49 3.02 -25.58
CA TYR A 207 -13.84 2.64 -25.98
C TYR A 207 -13.84 1.66 -27.17
N TYR A 208 -14.64 0.60 -27.10
CA TYR A 208 -14.84 -0.33 -28.21
C TYR A 208 -16.04 0.11 -29.05
N PRO A 209 -15.84 0.56 -30.30
CA PRO A 209 -16.93 1.04 -31.14
C PRO A 209 -17.71 -0.12 -31.77
N PHE A 210 -18.75 -0.61 -31.09
CA PHE A 210 -19.67 -1.63 -31.61
C PHE A 210 -20.89 -1.02 -32.31
N ARG A 211 -21.45 -1.76 -33.29
CA ARG A 211 -22.69 -1.37 -33.98
C ARG A 211 -23.90 -1.65 -33.08
N TYR A 212 -24.78 -0.66 -32.97
CA TYR A 212 -26.08 -0.78 -32.32
C TYR A 212 -27.09 0.06 -33.10
N ASP A 213 -28.25 -0.52 -33.40
CA ASP A 213 -29.31 0.13 -34.20
C ASP A 213 -28.80 0.71 -35.53
N GLY A 214 -27.97 -0.07 -36.24
CA GLY A 214 -27.36 0.32 -37.51
C GLY A 214 -26.25 1.37 -37.42
N LYS A 215 -25.96 1.94 -36.25
CA LYS A 215 -24.97 3.01 -36.06
C LYS A 215 -23.76 2.54 -35.25
N ARG A 216 -22.58 2.99 -35.68
CA ARG A 216 -21.32 2.84 -34.92
C ARG A 216 -21.04 4.17 -34.22
N SER A 217 -20.84 4.12 -32.91
CA SER A 217 -20.40 5.27 -32.10
C SER A 217 -18.94 5.10 -31.74
N PHE A 218 -18.22 6.21 -31.56
CA PHE A 218 -16.86 6.23 -31.00
C PHE A 218 -16.84 6.82 -29.57
N THR A 219 -18.01 7.15 -29.04
CA THR A 219 -18.23 7.55 -27.66
C THR A 219 -19.29 6.67 -27.01
N ARG A 220 -19.24 6.51 -25.68
CA ARG A 220 -20.25 5.82 -24.88
C ARG A 220 -21.63 6.40 -25.11
N ARG A 221 -22.64 5.52 -25.15
CA ARG A 221 -24.05 5.84 -25.46
C ARG A 221 -24.97 5.62 -24.27
N PHE A 222 -24.58 4.80 -23.30
CA PHE A 222 -25.49 4.23 -22.32
C PHE A 222 -25.30 4.75 -20.89
N ASP A 223 -24.39 5.70 -20.67
CA ASP A 223 -24.09 6.27 -19.35
C ASP A 223 -25.34 6.80 -18.62
N ASN A 224 -26.24 7.48 -19.34
CA ASN A 224 -27.49 8.06 -18.82
C ASN A 224 -28.74 7.50 -19.53
N SER A 225 -28.63 6.35 -20.20
CA SER A 225 -29.74 5.84 -21.00
C SER A 225 -30.74 5.06 -20.16
N ALA A 226 -32.02 5.12 -20.54
CA ALA A 226 -33.07 4.28 -19.95
C ALA A 226 -32.91 2.79 -20.32
N LYS A 227 -32.07 2.46 -21.30
CA LYS A 227 -31.74 1.08 -21.68
C LYS A 227 -30.61 0.57 -20.81
N ASP A 228 -30.76 -0.62 -20.28
CA ASP A 228 -29.78 -1.21 -19.37
C ASP A 228 -28.60 -1.86 -20.11
N LEU A 229 -27.83 -1.05 -20.83
CA LEU A 229 -26.71 -1.50 -21.69
C LEU A 229 -25.36 -0.91 -21.29
N SER A 230 -25.30 -0.15 -20.19
CA SER A 230 -24.07 0.50 -19.72
C SER A 230 -22.95 -0.50 -19.42
N VAL A 231 -23.28 -1.73 -19.04
CA VAL A 231 -22.31 -2.81 -18.79
C VAL A 231 -21.45 -3.15 -20.02
N LEU A 232 -21.98 -2.90 -21.24
CA LEU A 232 -21.27 -3.10 -22.51
C LEU A 232 -20.27 -1.98 -22.81
N GLU A 233 -20.28 -0.91 -22.03
CA GLU A 233 -19.41 0.26 -22.17
C GLU A 233 -18.59 0.51 -20.89
N GLN A 234 -18.55 -0.48 -20.00
CA GLN A 234 -17.84 -0.43 -18.71
C GLN A 234 -16.68 -1.44 -18.65
N LEU A 235 -15.51 -0.97 -18.22
CA LEU A 235 -14.38 -1.82 -17.83
C LEU A 235 -14.45 -2.04 -16.32
N HIS A 236 -14.38 -3.28 -15.86
CA HIS A 236 -14.41 -3.60 -14.44
C HIS A 236 -13.03 -4.04 -13.96
N TYR A 237 -12.52 -3.34 -12.95
CA TYR A 237 -11.27 -3.66 -12.28
C TYR A 237 -11.58 -4.39 -10.98
N HIS A 238 -11.28 -5.70 -10.93
CA HIS A 238 -11.54 -6.55 -9.79
C HIS A 238 -10.33 -6.52 -8.86
N THR A 239 -10.51 -5.94 -7.69
CA THR A 239 -9.43 -5.72 -6.72
C THR A 239 -9.87 -5.95 -5.28
N ILE A 240 -8.88 -5.96 -4.38
CA ILE A 240 -9.11 -6.05 -2.94
C ILE A 240 -9.66 -4.72 -2.43
N ASN A 241 -10.55 -4.78 -1.44
CA ASN A 241 -11.07 -3.58 -0.79
C ASN A 241 -10.07 -3.08 0.25
N GLU A 242 -8.89 -2.66 -0.19
CA GLU A 242 -7.84 -2.15 0.69
C GLU A 242 -7.73 -0.63 0.53
N PRO A 243 -8.17 0.17 1.53
CA PRO A 243 -8.32 1.62 1.36
C PRO A 243 -7.03 2.35 0.98
N THR A 244 -5.86 1.91 1.49
CA THR A 244 -4.59 2.59 1.18
C THR A 244 -4.17 2.33 -0.26
N TYR A 245 -4.33 1.10 -0.74
CA TYR A 245 -4.12 0.69 -2.12
C TYR A 245 -5.10 1.37 -3.06
N ILE A 246 -6.41 1.41 -2.77
CA ILE A 246 -7.41 2.08 -3.60
C ILE A 246 -7.08 3.57 -3.72
N LYS A 247 -6.76 4.22 -2.60
CA LYS A 247 -6.33 5.62 -2.59
C LYS A 247 -5.06 5.85 -3.41
N THR A 248 -4.11 4.92 -3.35
CA THR A 248 -2.88 5.00 -4.13
C THR A 248 -3.13 4.74 -5.61
N LEU A 249 -3.97 3.76 -5.97
CA LEU A 249 -4.38 3.47 -7.35
C LEU A 249 -5.15 4.63 -7.97
N HIS A 250 -6.06 5.26 -7.20
CA HIS A 250 -6.76 6.46 -7.63
C HIS A 250 -5.78 7.59 -7.91
N ALA A 251 -4.85 7.83 -6.98
CA ALA A 251 -3.81 8.81 -7.19
C ALA A 251 -2.97 8.46 -8.43
N SER A 252 -2.54 7.21 -8.60
CA SER A 252 -1.84 6.74 -9.80
C SER A 252 -2.65 6.93 -11.09
N LEU A 253 -3.98 6.78 -11.07
CA LEU A 253 -4.87 7.02 -12.21
C LEU A 253 -5.00 8.51 -12.54
N GLU A 254 -5.10 9.38 -11.53
CA GLU A 254 -5.03 10.84 -11.71
C GLU A 254 -3.65 11.29 -12.24
N HIS A 255 -2.57 10.58 -11.88
CA HIS A 255 -1.20 10.89 -12.33
C HIS A 255 -0.88 10.29 -13.70
N ALA A 256 -1.48 9.15 -14.06
CA ALA A 256 -1.33 8.55 -15.38
C ALA A 256 -1.86 9.47 -16.50
N ASP A 257 -2.75 10.40 -16.16
CA ASP A 257 -3.21 11.50 -17.04
C ASP A 257 -2.08 12.48 -17.39
N ILE A 258 -1.16 12.70 -16.43
CA ILE A 258 0.01 13.57 -16.59
C ILE A 258 1.11 12.84 -17.38
N ASP A 259 1.15 11.51 -17.35
CA ASP A 259 2.23 10.67 -17.89
C ASP A 259 2.15 10.33 -19.39
N VAL A 260 1.08 10.68 -20.12
CA VAL A 260 1.17 10.73 -21.60
C VAL A 260 2.07 11.89 -22.05
N HIS A 261 2.44 12.76 -21.10
CA HIS A 261 3.39 13.84 -21.27
C HIS A 261 4.66 13.64 -20.45
N GLN A 262 5.30 12.48 -20.57
CA GLN A 262 6.76 12.39 -20.54
C GLN A 262 7.21 10.98 -20.92
N ASP A 263 7.54 10.81 -22.19
CA ASP A 263 8.51 9.78 -22.56
C ASP A 263 9.78 10.02 -21.73
N GLY A 264 10.05 9.13 -20.77
CA GLY A 264 11.38 8.87 -20.19
C GLY A 264 12.09 10.03 -19.48
N GLY A 265 11.38 10.85 -18.68
CA GLY A 265 11.91 12.10 -18.12
C GLY A 265 12.32 12.12 -16.64
N GLY A 266 12.54 11.00 -15.96
CA GLY A 266 12.96 11.03 -14.56
C GLY A 266 14.32 11.73 -14.39
N THR A 267 14.38 12.81 -13.61
CA THR A 267 15.62 13.57 -13.36
C THR A 267 16.35 13.00 -12.17
N ILE A 268 17.62 12.65 -12.34
CA ILE A 268 18.49 12.33 -11.21
C ILE A 268 18.92 13.64 -10.57
N GLU A 269 18.44 13.89 -9.36
CA GLU A 269 18.86 15.04 -8.57
C GLU A 269 19.99 14.60 -7.63
N HIS A 270 21.02 15.44 -7.56
CA HIS A 270 22.21 15.19 -6.75
C HIS A 270 22.18 16.08 -5.53
N ALA A 271 22.43 15.50 -4.36
CA ALA A 271 22.64 16.21 -3.11
C ALA A 271 24.08 15.97 -2.66
N ARG A 272 24.91 17.01 -2.75
CA ARG A 272 26.33 16.98 -2.39
C ARG A 272 26.55 17.75 -1.10
N LEU A 273 27.42 17.22 -0.26
CA LEU A 273 27.85 17.89 0.95
C LEU A 273 28.54 19.22 0.60
N LYS A 274 28.09 20.30 1.25
CA LYS A 274 28.67 21.63 1.07
C LYS A 274 30.13 21.66 1.50
N GLU A 275 30.97 22.34 0.73
CA GLU A 275 32.40 22.47 1.03
C GLU A 275 32.68 23.15 2.37
N ASP A 276 31.86 24.13 2.76
CA ASP A 276 31.96 24.77 4.08
C ASP A 276 31.66 23.79 5.22
N PHE A 277 30.68 22.89 5.04
CA PHE A 277 30.38 21.84 6.02
C PHE A 277 31.52 20.83 6.10
N LYS A 278 32.10 20.41 4.97
CA LYS A 278 33.27 19.51 4.96
C LYS A 278 34.47 20.08 5.71
N LYS A 279 34.61 21.40 5.82
CA LYS A 279 35.68 22.07 6.58
C LYS A 279 35.34 22.28 8.06
N SER A 280 34.09 22.06 8.47
CA SER A 280 33.65 22.24 9.86
C SER A 280 34.27 21.21 10.80
N ALA A 281 34.39 21.56 12.09
CA ALA A 281 34.84 20.63 13.12
C ALA A 281 33.89 19.41 13.26
N ILE A 282 32.58 19.63 13.07
CA ILE A 282 31.56 18.59 13.11
C ILE A 282 31.81 17.52 12.05
N TYR A 283 32.15 17.91 10.81
CA TYR A 283 32.43 16.92 9.77
C TYR A 283 33.78 16.21 9.96
N GLN A 284 34.83 16.96 10.33
CA GLN A 284 36.19 16.44 10.39
C GLN A 284 36.43 15.50 11.59
N THR A 285 35.86 15.87 12.74
CA THR A 285 36.13 15.20 14.02
C THR A 285 34.87 14.85 14.81
N GLY A 286 33.70 15.38 14.42
CA GLY A 286 32.43 15.07 15.07
C GLY A 286 31.98 13.63 14.84
N LYS A 287 31.01 13.21 15.64
CA LYS A 287 30.55 11.81 15.73
C LYS A 287 29.04 11.70 15.68
N LEU A 288 28.55 10.62 15.11
CA LEU A 288 27.15 10.21 15.20
C LEU A 288 27.02 9.04 16.16
N TYR A 289 26.02 9.10 17.04
CA TYR A 289 25.79 8.13 18.10
C TYR A 289 24.63 7.21 17.76
N PHE A 290 24.84 5.90 17.90
CA PHE A 290 23.90 4.84 17.57
C PHE A 290 23.85 3.84 18.72
N ASN A 291 22.72 3.18 18.93
CA ASN A 291 22.67 2.17 19.97
C ASN A 291 23.31 0.85 19.53
N GLU A 292 24.03 0.21 20.45
CA GLU A 292 24.56 -1.13 20.25
C GLU A 292 23.44 -2.16 20.13
N VAL A 293 23.79 -3.31 19.60
CA VAL A 293 22.91 -4.46 19.53
C VAL A 293 23.53 -5.62 20.30
N GLU A 294 22.70 -6.39 21.00
CA GLU A 294 23.12 -7.60 21.72
C GLU A 294 22.35 -8.82 21.24
N GLU A 295 22.98 -10.00 21.30
CA GLU A 295 22.33 -11.23 20.89
C GLU A 295 21.18 -11.62 21.82
N ILE A 296 20.09 -12.13 21.22
CA ILE A 296 18.94 -12.68 21.91
C ILE A 296 19.15 -14.20 21.98
N GLU A 297 19.40 -14.71 23.17
CA GLU A 297 19.47 -16.14 23.40
C GLU A 297 18.13 -16.80 23.03
N SER A 298 18.18 -17.94 22.34
CA SER A 298 16.97 -18.66 21.90
C SER A 298 16.03 -18.98 23.07
N SER A 299 16.58 -19.33 24.23
CA SER A 299 15.84 -19.62 25.48
C SER A 299 15.01 -18.44 26.01
N ASN A 300 15.39 -17.22 25.64
CA ASN A 300 14.74 -15.99 26.09
C ASN A 300 13.69 -15.47 25.10
N ARG A 301 13.46 -16.17 23.97
CA ARG A 301 12.44 -15.78 23.00
C ARG A 301 11.04 -15.80 23.60
N CYS A 302 10.39 -14.65 23.55
CA CYS A 302 9.01 -14.41 23.93
C CYS A 302 8.36 -13.36 23.01
N TRP A 303 7.07 -13.11 23.22
CA TRP A 303 6.27 -12.16 22.43
C TRP A 303 6.93 -10.79 22.27
N GLU A 304 7.47 -10.25 23.36
CA GLU A 304 8.13 -8.95 23.43
C GLU A 304 9.44 -8.94 22.65
N THR A 305 10.25 -10.01 22.73
CA THR A 305 11.53 -10.08 22.00
C THR A 305 11.38 -10.18 20.49
N TYR A 306 10.20 -10.56 20.00
CA TYR A 306 9.84 -10.49 18.59
C TYR A 306 9.21 -9.14 18.22
N SER A 307 9.12 -8.20 19.15
CA SER A 307 8.43 -6.90 18.97
C SER A 307 7.00 -7.06 18.42
N LEU A 308 6.28 -8.08 18.88
CA LEU A 308 4.92 -8.35 18.39
C LEU A 308 3.90 -7.40 19.00
N GLU A 309 3.06 -6.84 18.13
CA GLU A 309 1.91 -6.03 18.52
C GLU A 309 0.88 -6.85 19.31
N THR A 310 0.12 -6.15 20.16
CA THR A 310 -0.95 -6.74 20.97
C THR A 310 -2.31 -6.17 20.60
N ARG A 311 -2.34 -5.13 19.77
CA ARG A 311 -3.55 -4.45 19.30
C ARG A 311 -3.53 -4.45 17.79
N PHE A 312 -4.61 -4.94 17.19
CA PHE A 312 -4.76 -4.96 15.74
C PHE A 312 -6.06 -4.25 15.37
N GLU A 313 -5.97 -3.37 14.39
CA GLU A 313 -7.13 -2.80 13.74
C GLU A 313 -7.25 -3.40 12.34
N ILE A 314 -8.42 -3.98 12.06
CA ILE A 314 -8.73 -4.61 10.77
C ILE A 314 -10.09 -4.11 10.30
N SER A 315 -10.31 -3.98 9.01
CA SER A 315 -11.62 -3.59 8.49
C SER A 315 -12.46 -4.83 8.20
N TYR A 316 -13.73 -4.82 8.58
CA TYR A 316 -14.73 -5.74 8.06
C TYR A 316 -15.19 -5.21 6.71
N GLN A 317 -14.97 -5.99 5.67
CA GLN A 317 -15.15 -5.49 4.31
C GLN A 317 -16.37 -6.11 3.67
N THR A 318 -17.30 -5.25 3.29
CA THR A 318 -18.44 -5.57 2.43
C THR A 318 -18.02 -5.39 0.97
N ALA A 319 -18.62 -6.15 0.04
CA ALA A 319 -18.35 -5.98 -1.39
C ALA A 319 -18.92 -4.63 -1.86
N GLY A 320 -18.02 -3.73 -2.27
CA GLY A 320 -18.34 -2.39 -2.76
C GLY A 320 -18.21 -2.32 -4.28
N GLU A 321 -18.99 -1.45 -4.90
CA GLU A 321 -18.85 -1.07 -6.29
C GLU A 321 -18.89 0.44 -6.39
N GLU A 322 -17.78 1.04 -6.82
CA GLU A 322 -17.68 2.47 -7.02
C GLU A 322 -17.22 2.77 -8.45
N SER A 323 -17.84 3.77 -9.06
CA SER A 323 -17.36 4.32 -10.32
C SER A 323 -16.15 5.21 -10.05
N LEU A 324 -15.10 5.06 -10.86
CA LEU A 324 -13.86 5.83 -10.70
C LEU A 324 -14.11 7.35 -10.66
N ASP A 325 -15.09 7.84 -11.42
CA ASP A 325 -15.41 9.27 -11.53
C ASP A 325 -16.02 9.88 -10.24
N ASN A 326 -16.60 9.04 -9.37
CA ASN A 326 -17.32 9.49 -8.17
C ASN A 326 -16.46 9.52 -6.89
N LEU A 327 -15.21 9.03 -6.93
CA LEU A 327 -14.33 8.96 -5.76
C LEU A 327 -13.77 10.32 -5.29
N THR A 328 -13.99 11.40 -6.05
CA THR A 328 -13.64 12.78 -5.64
C THR A 328 -14.55 13.32 -4.53
N GLY A 329 -15.69 12.67 -4.29
CA GLY A 329 -16.50 12.86 -3.11
C GLY A 329 -16.38 11.64 -2.22
N VAL A 330 -15.50 11.70 -1.22
CA VAL A 330 -15.63 10.83 -0.04
C VAL A 330 -16.97 11.19 0.61
N THR A 331 -18.07 10.61 0.14
CA THR A 331 -19.17 10.29 1.04
C THR A 331 -18.59 9.23 1.94
N GLY A 332 -17.89 9.67 2.99
CA GLY A 332 -17.33 8.80 3.99
C GLY A 332 -18.47 7.94 4.48
N ASN A 333 -18.48 6.67 4.09
CA ASN A 333 -19.32 5.68 4.73
C ASN A 333 -18.94 5.80 6.21
N VAL A 334 -19.85 6.35 7.02
CA VAL A 334 -19.60 6.53 8.44
C VAL A 334 -19.30 5.14 8.98
N THR A 335 -18.13 4.96 9.56
CA THR A 335 -17.69 3.70 10.14
C THR A 335 -17.81 3.75 11.64
N LYS A 336 -17.87 2.58 12.27
CA LYS A 336 -17.74 2.41 13.72
C LYS A 336 -16.73 1.30 14.00
N HIS A 337 -16.19 1.31 15.22
CA HIS A 337 -15.24 0.32 15.70
C HIS A 337 -15.94 -0.69 16.60
N GLU A 338 -15.79 -1.98 16.31
CA GLU A 338 -16.40 -3.09 17.04
C GLU A 338 -15.31 -4.08 17.48
N PRO A 339 -15.27 -4.52 18.75
CA PRO A 339 -14.28 -5.50 19.18
C PRO A 339 -14.57 -6.90 18.62
N LEU A 340 -13.54 -7.59 18.11
CA LEU A 340 -13.64 -9.00 17.72
C LEU A 340 -13.42 -9.90 18.94
N VAL A 341 -14.50 -10.24 19.63
CA VAL A 341 -14.48 -11.17 20.78
C VAL A 341 -14.88 -12.56 20.31
N LEU A 342 -13.96 -13.53 20.46
CA LEU A 342 -14.14 -14.91 19.99
C LEU A 342 -13.77 -15.91 21.06
N ASP A 343 -14.47 -17.06 21.07
CA ASP A 343 -14.14 -18.18 21.95
C ASP A 343 -12.97 -19.02 21.41
N GLU A 344 -12.43 -19.89 22.26
CA GLU A 344 -11.26 -20.74 21.97
C GLU A 344 -11.42 -21.59 20.70
N ARG A 345 -12.64 -21.95 20.28
CA ARG A 345 -12.89 -22.77 19.09
C ARG A 345 -12.44 -22.06 17.82
N PHE A 346 -12.62 -20.74 17.75
CA PHE A 346 -12.16 -19.94 16.62
C PHE A 346 -10.63 -19.95 16.52
N TYR A 347 -9.94 -19.70 17.63
CA TYR A 347 -8.47 -19.74 17.68
C TYR A 347 -7.93 -21.11 17.29
N ARG A 348 -8.50 -22.19 17.83
CA ARG A 348 -8.13 -23.55 17.44
C ARG A 348 -8.33 -23.81 15.95
N LYS A 349 -9.47 -23.37 15.40
CA LYS A 349 -9.78 -23.60 13.98
C LYS A 349 -8.87 -22.80 13.06
N ALA A 350 -8.60 -21.54 13.38
CA ALA A 350 -7.71 -20.68 12.61
C ALA A 350 -6.26 -21.20 12.67
N MET A 351 -5.76 -21.54 13.87
CA MET A 351 -4.43 -22.13 14.06
C MET A 351 -4.28 -23.46 13.31
N GLN A 352 -5.31 -24.31 13.26
CA GLN A 352 -5.28 -25.55 12.47
C GLN A 352 -5.08 -25.28 10.96
N ARG A 353 -5.60 -24.16 10.44
CA ARG A 353 -5.48 -23.80 9.02
C ARG A 353 -4.14 -23.16 8.67
N ILE A 354 -3.36 -22.74 9.66
CA ILE A 354 -2.10 -22.03 9.47
C ILE A 354 -0.97 -22.87 10.09
N ARG A 355 -0.22 -23.61 9.25
CA ARG A 355 0.82 -24.58 9.68
C ARG A 355 1.87 -24.02 10.65
N PHE A 356 2.09 -22.70 10.65
CA PHE A 356 2.99 -22.06 11.62
C PHE A 356 2.60 -22.32 13.08
N TYR A 357 1.30 -22.47 13.36
CA TYR A 357 0.77 -22.66 14.71
C TYR A 357 0.71 -24.13 15.17
N GLU A 358 1.31 -25.05 14.41
CA GLU A 358 1.58 -26.40 14.89
C GLU A 358 2.47 -26.31 16.16
N LEU A 359 2.16 -27.10 17.20
CA LEU A 359 2.75 -26.93 18.54
C LEU A 359 4.27 -27.09 18.53
N ASP A 360 4.78 -28.07 17.82
CA ASP A 360 6.20 -28.33 17.65
C ASP A 360 6.92 -27.16 16.97
N ASN A 361 6.29 -26.52 15.99
CA ASN A 361 6.82 -25.31 15.37
C ASN A 361 6.75 -24.11 16.32
N LEU A 362 5.64 -23.91 17.05
CA LEU A 362 5.52 -22.85 18.04
C LEU A 362 6.58 -22.95 19.13
N GLN A 363 6.89 -24.16 19.61
CA GLN A 363 7.91 -24.38 20.63
C GLN A 363 9.33 -24.05 20.15
N ARG A 364 9.58 -24.04 18.83
CA ARG A 364 10.86 -23.54 18.29
C ARG A 364 11.00 -22.03 18.46
N PHE A 365 9.91 -21.29 18.26
CA PHE A 365 9.90 -19.83 18.38
C PHE A 365 9.65 -19.35 19.82
N PHE A 366 8.92 -20.12 20.62
CA PHE A 366 8.55 -19.83 21.99
C PHE A 366 8.93 -21.01 22.89
N PRO A 367 10.20 -21.17 23.27
CA PRO A 367 10.68 -22.38 23.96
C PRO A 367 10.10 -22.57 25.36
N LYS A 368 9.57 -21.50 25.98
CA LYS A 368 8.88 -21.58 27.27
C LYS A 368 7.42 -22.07 27.14
N LEU A 369 6.91 -22.23 25.91
CA LEU A 369 5.53 -22.64 25.66
C LEU A 369 5.31 -24.12 25.98
N THR A 370 4.36 -24.41 26.87
CA THR A 370 4.04 -25.78 27.30
C THR A 370 2.89 -26.40 26.51
N GLY A 371 2.01 -25.61 25.89
CA GLY A 371 0.93 -26.15 25.06
C GLY A 371 0.03 -25.13 24.38
N ILE A 372 -0.81 -25.60 23.46
CA ILE A 372 -1.72 -24.73 22.67
C ILE A 372 -2.74 -24.00 23.54
N ARG A 373 -3.24 -24.62 24.62
CA ARG A 373 -4.16 -23.95 25.56
C ARG A 373 -3.51 -22.73 26.21
N GLU A 374 -2.24 -22.87 26.59
CA GLU A 374 -1.46 -21.75 27.15
C GLU A 374 -1.25 -20.68 26.08
N PHE A 375 -0.89 -21.05 24.85
CA PHE A 375 -0.68 -20.08 23.76
C PHE A 375 -1.92 -19.23 23.48
N ILE A 376 -3.11 -19.83 23.56
CA ILE A 376 -4.38 -19.12 23.32
C ILE A 376 -4.79 -18.27 24.55
N GLY A 377 -4.73 -18.84 25.75
CA GLY A 377 -5.33 -18.23 26.94
C GLY A 377 -4.41 -17.32 27.76
N SER A 378 -3.09 -17.49 27.69
CA SER A 378 -2.14 -16.76 28.53
C SER A 378 -1.89 -15.35 28.01
N GLU A 379 -1.78 -14.37 28.92
CA GLU A 379 -1.34 -13.00 28.60
C GLU A 379 0.10 -12.95 28.09
N ALA A 380 0.91 -14.00 28.30
CA ALA A 380 2.22 -14.10 27.67
C ALA A 380 2.14 -14.22 26.12
N TYR A 381 0.99 -14.66 25.57
CA TYR A 381 0.79 -15.00 24.17
C TYR A 381 -0.47 -14.33 23.59
N LEU A 382 -1.43 -15.09 23.05
CA LEU A 382 -2.64 -14.54 22.42
C LEU A 382 -3.66 -13.98 23.43
N GLY A 383 -3.57 -14.30 24.72
CA GLY A 383 -4.55 -13.83 25.72
C GLY A 383 -4.58 -12.32 25.90
N LYS A 384 -3.44 -11.64 25.63
CA LYS A 384 -3.33 -10.17 25.64
C LYS A 384 -3.74 -9.52 24.31
N LEU A 385 -4.09 -10.29 23.29
CA LEU A 385 -4.47 -9.79 21.98
C LEU A 385 -5.80 -9.03 22.06
N ARG A 386 -5.86 -7.85 21.45
CA ARG A 386 -7.08 -7.07 21.27
C ARG A 386 -7.23 -6.75 19.80
N ILE A 387 -8.34 -7.16 19.21
CA ILE A 387 -8.62 -6.95 17.79
C ILE A 387 -9.85 -6.06 17.69
N THR A 388 -9.68 -4.91 17.05
CA THR A 388 -10.76 -3.97 16.73
C THR A 388 -11.09 -4.08 15.26
N VAL A 389 -12.38 -4.15 14.95
CA VAL A 389 -12.89 -4.28 13.59
C VAL A 389 -13.62 -3.02 13.19
N THR A 390 -13.14 -2.36 12.14
CA THR A 390 -13.82 -1.21 11.55
C THR A 390 -14.93 -1.71 10.65
N VAL A 391 -16.19 -1.38 10.96
CA VAL A 391 -17.38 -1.81 10.22
C VAL A 391 -18.18 -0.60 9.73
N PRO A 392 -18.98 -0.72 8.65
CA PRO A 392 -19.95 0.31 8.29
C PRO A 392 -20.93 0.57 9.44
N GLN A 393 -21.26 1.83 9.72
CA GLN A 393 -22.20 2.22 10.78
C GLN A 393 -23.55 1.47 10.75
N PRO A 394 -24.21 1.25 9.60
CA PRO A 394 -25.48 0.51 9.58
C PRO A 394 -25.34 -0.99 9.85
N LEU A 395 -24.12 -1.55 9.83
CA LEU A 395 -23.90 -2.97 10.07
C LEU A 395 -23.96 -3.29 11.57
N ASP A 396 -24.79 -4.27 11.92
CA ASP A 396 -24.70 -4.94 13.22
C ASP A 396 -23.66 -6.07 13.16
N PHE A 397 -22.49 -5.83 13.75
CA PHE A 397 -21.39 -6.80 13.77
C PHE A 397 -21.74 -8.09 14.53
N SER A 398 -22.74 -8.08 15.42
CA SER A 398 -23.20 -9.29 16.09
C SER A 398 -23.77 -10.31 15.09
N THR A 399 -24.38 -9.83 14.00
CA THR A 399 -25.01 -10.66 12.97
C THR A 399 -24.04 -11.26 11.95
N VAL A 400 -22.80 -10.77 11.92
CA VAL A 400 -21.77 -11.25 10.99
C VAL A 400 -21.52 -12.76 11.18
N PRO A 401 -21.53 -13.56 10.09
CA PRO A 401 -21.37 -15.00 10.15
C PRO A 401 -20.08 -15.45 10.84
N ALA A 402 -20.15 -16.58 11.56
CA ALA A 402 -18.99 -17.16 12.23
C ALA A 402 -17.83 -17.46 11.27
N LYS A 403 -18.11 -17.84 10.02
CA LYS A 403 -17.07 -18.08 9.00
C LYS A 403 -16.26 -16.82 8.69
N GLU A 404 -16.91 -15.66 8.68
CA GLU A 404 -16.25 -14.38 8.40
C GLU A 404 -15.48 -13.87 9.61
N LYS A 405 -16.06 -14.00 10.82
CA LYS A 405 -15.34 -13.75 12.08
C LYS A 405 -14.07 -14.59 12.21
N LEU A 406 -14.13 -15.86 11.77
CA LEU A 406 -12.98 -16.75 11.70
C LEU A 406 -11.93 -16.23 10.70
N HIS A 407 -12.34 -15.77 9.52
CA HIS A 407 -11.44 -15.23 8.52
C HIS A 407 -10.72 -13.95 8.99
N LEU A 408 -11.43 -13.05 9.68
CA LEU A 408 -10.83 -11.88 10.32
C LEU A 408 -9.72 -12.27 11.31
N LEU A 409 -9.95 -13.29 12.14
CA LEU A 409 -8.95 -13.83 13.05
C LEU A 409 -7.76 -14.46 12.30
N GLU A 410 -8.02 -15.20 11.23
CA GLU A 410 -6.97 -15.80 10.38
C GLU A 410 -6.03 -14.72 9.83
N ASN A 411 -6.56 -13.59 9.38
CA ASN A 411 -5.74 -12.47 8.87
C ASN A 411 -4.80 -11.90 9.94
N VAL A 412 -5.28 -11.76 11.18
CA VAL A 412 -4.44 -11.31 12.31
C VAL A 412 -3.37 -12.35 12.66
N LEU A 413 -3.73 -13.64 12.71
CA LEU A 413 -2.77 -14.71 12.98
C LEU A 413 -1.72 -14.84 11.87
N LEU A 414 -2.09 -14.65 10.60
CA LEU A 414 -1.11 -14.61 9.51
C LEU A 414 -0.09 -13.49 9.72
N ARG A 415 -0.54 -12.27 10.00
CA ARG A 415 0.34 -11.12 10.31
C ARG A 415 1.27 -11.42 11.49
N ILE A 416 0.77 -12.00 12.57
CA ILE A 416 1.60 -12.40 13.73
C ILE A 416 2.66 -13.42 13.31
N SER A 417 2.29 -14.45 12.55
CA SER A 417 3.22 -15.49 12.09
C SER A 417 4.32 -14.98 11.16
N GLU A 418 3.99 -14.01 10.30
CA GLU A 418 4.95 -13.34 9.42
C GLU A 418 5.89 -12.45 10.24
N ASN A 419 5.34 -11.70 11.20
CA ASN A 419 6.13 -10.88 12.10
C ASN A 419 7.11 -11.73 12.92
N VAL A 420 6.69 -12.86 13.49
CA VAL A 420 7.61 -13.77 14.22
C VAL A 420 8.75 -14.22 13.32
N ARG A 421 8.46 -14.66 12.10
CA ARG A 421 9.49 -15.13 11.14
C ARG A 421 10.45 -14.03 10.72
N ARG A 422 9.92 -12.84 10.41
CA ARG A 422 10.73 -11.67 10.02
C ARG A 422 11.61 -11.19 11.17
N ASN A 423 11.07 -11.24 12.38
CA ASN A 423 11.67 -10.72 13.60
C ASN A 423 12.48 -11.77 14.36
N ASP A 424 12.70 -12.96 13.79
CA ASP A 424 13.63 -13.96 14.32
C ASP A 424 15.11 -13.55 14.14
N GLN A 425 15.37 -12.24 14.04
CA GLN A 425 16.71 -11.68 14.10
C GLN A 425 17.33 -11.98 15.45
N LYS A 426 18.58 -12.42 15.44
CA LYS A 426 19.30 -12.82 16.65
C LYS A 426 19.73 -11.65 17.52
N VAL A 427 19.47 -10.39 17.17
CA VAL A 427 19.96 -9.24 17.93
C VAL A 427 18.86 -8.25 18.27
N LYS A 428 18.93 -7.64 19.45
CA LYS A 428 18.05 -6.54 19.91
C LYS A 428 18.84 -5.28 20.22
N GLY A 429 18.20 -4.12 20.15
CA GLY A 429 18.82 -2.85 20.54
C GLY A 429 19.03 -2.74 22.04
N THR A 430 20.19 -2.22 22.45
CA THR A 430 20.51 -1.91 23.85
C THR A 430 20.31 -0.41 24.12
N TYR A 431 20.40 -0.01 25.40
CA TYR A 431 20.39 1.40 25.81
C TYR A 431 21.77 2.05 25.78
N ARG A 432 22.80 1.30 25.35
CA ARG A 432 24.19 1.78 25.26
C ARG A 432 24.47 2.30 23.87
N PHE A 433 25.10 3.46 23.78
CA PHE A 433 25.39 4.14 22.54
C PHE A 433 26.89 4.17 22.26
N ILE A 434 27.22 3.80 21.03
CA ILE A 434 28.55 3.90 20.44
C ILE A 434 28.55 4.98 19.36
N SER A 435 29.74 5.44 19.00
CA SER A 435 29.91 6.51 18.04
C SER A 435 30.62 6.06 16.77
N LEU A 436 30.30 6.71 15.65
CA LEU A 436 31.05 6.63 14.40
C LEU A 436 31.36 8.05 13.91
N PRO A 437 32.53 8.28 13.28
CA PRO A 437 32.85 9.60 12.71
C PRO A 437 31.80 10.04 11.68
N VAL A 438 31.39 11.31 11.74
CA VAL A 438 30.38 11.89 10.82
C VAL A 438 30.75 11.65 9.35
N LYS A 439 32.01 11.88 8.99
CA LYS A 439 32.55 11.68 7.63
C LYS A 439 32.45 10.25 7.10
N ASP A 440 32.38 9.24 7.97
CA ASP A 440 32.33 7.84 7.56
C ASP A 440 30.89 7.39 7.28
N VAL A 441 29.93 8.05 7.95
CA VAL A 441 28.50 7.77 7.87
C VAL A 441 27.86 8.56 6.73
N ILE A 442 28.15 9.86 6.62
CA ILE A 442 27.44 10.78 5.73
C ILE A 442 28.16 10.92 4.39
N LYS A 443 27.42 10.70 3.30
CA LYS A 443 27.95 10.76 1.93
C LYS A 443 27.02 11.55 1.02
N ASP A 444 27.59 12.03 -0.09
CA ASP A 444 26.81 12.55 -1.20
C ASP A 444 25.85 11.46 -1.69
N TYR A 445 24.66 11.86 -2.12
CA TYR A 445 23.65 10.92 -2.62
C TYR A 445 22.91 11.49 -3.82
N SER A 446 22.23 10.62 -4.55
CA SER A 446 21.48 10.99 -5.74
C SER A 446 20.16 10.26 -5.72
N LEU A 447 19.06 10.98 -5.85
CA LEU A 447 17.74 10.36 -5.93
C LEU A 447 17.20 10.52 -7.34
N HIS A 448 16.65 9.43 -7.86
CA HIS A 448 15.84 9.50 -9.06
C HIS A 448 14.50 10.11 -8.67
N ILE A 449 14.26 11.35 -9.12
CA ILE A 449 12.98 12.02 -8.93
C ILE A 449 12.12 11.71 -10.15
N ASP A 450 11.06 10.95 -9.89
CA ASP A 450 10.01 10.74 -10.86
C ASP A 450 9.03 11.94 -10.81
N PRO A 451 8.88 12.72 -11.89
CA PRO A 451 7.96 13.85 -11.93
C PRO A 451 6.48 13.45 -11.77
N SER A 452 6.14 12.16 -11.89
CA SER A 452 4.80 11.59 -11.69
C SER A 452 4.35 11.50 -10.21
N VAL A 453 5.13 12.04 -9.26
CA VAL A 453 4.84 11.88 -7.83
C VAL A 453 3.83 12.92 -7.27
N ILE A 454 2.65 12.46 -6.81
CA ILE A 454 1.62 13.16 -5.99
C ILE A 454 2.15 14.31 -5.15
N ILE A 455 1.48 15.47 -5.23
CA ILE A 455 1.68 16.69 -4.44
C ILE A 455 2.29 16.40 -3.04
N ASN A 456 1.64 15.63 -2.16
CA ASN A 456 2.12 15.38 -0.77
C ASN A 456 3.35 14.47 -0.61
N GLN A 457 3.65 13.62 -1.60
CA GLN A 457 4.87 12.81 -1.64
C GLN A 457 5.87 13.31 -2.68
N LYS A 458 5.54 14.40 -3.38
CA LYS A 458 6.32 14.96 -4.48
C LYS A 458 7.69 15.27 -3.92
N ILE A 459 8.65 14.42 -4.29
CA ILE A 459 10.03 14.64 -3.94
C ILE A 459 10.47 15.79 -4.85
N THR A 460 10.73 16.95 -4.26
CA THR A 460 11.25 18.09 -5.01
C THR A 460 12.66 18.38 -4.54
N ALA A 461 13.53 18.75 -5.48
CA ALA A 461 14.83 19.31 -5.15
C ALA A 461 14.67 20.81 -4.96
N ALA A 462 15.03 21.30 -3.78
CA ALA A 462 15.15 22.72 -3.50
C ALA A 462 16.62 23.07 -3.21
N GLN A 463 17.14 24.04 -3.94
CA GLN A 463 18.46 24.61 -3.68
C GLN A 463 18.49 25.20 -2.26
N THR A 464 19.51 24.87 -1.48
CA THR A 464 19.61 25.29 -0.07
C THR A 464 20.52 26.52 0.10
N ILE A 465 20.52 27.38 -0.93
CA ILE A 465 21.29 28.63 -0.96
C ILE A 465 20.94 29.48 0.26
N GLY A 466 21.95 29.99 0.96
CA GLY A 466 21.77 30.77 2.19
C GLY A 466 21.52 29.95 3.46
N LYS A 467 21.09 28.68 3.35
CA LYS A 467 20.89 27.77 4.49
C LYS A 467 22.20 27.07 4.87
N LYS A 468 23.16 27.76 5.49
CA LYS A 468 24.44 27.16 5.92
C LYS A 468 24.29 25.99 6.90
N TRP A 469 23.18 25.98 7.64
CA TRP A 469 22.82 24.95 8.61
C TRP A 469 22.31 23.65 7.97
N TYR A 470 21.92 23.64 6.70
CA TYR A 470 21.53 22.41 6.00
C TYR A 470 22.74 21.90 5.20
N VAL A 471 23.17 20.66 5.43
CA VAL A 471 24.51 20.22 5.01
C VAL A 471 24.68 19.94 3.52
N TYR A 472 23.59 19.59 2.82
CA TYR A 472 23.62 19.34 1.39
C TYR A 472 23.30 20.60 0.59
N ASP A 473 23.88 20.77 -0.60
CA ASP A 473 23.57 21.85 -1.54
C ASP A 473 22.12 21.79 -2.05
N ASN A 474 21.56 20.59 -2.17
CA ASN A 474 20.17 20.33 -2.53
C ASN A 474 19.42 19.58 -1.43
N ALA A 475 18.22 20.06 -1.11
CA ALA A 475 17.25 19.37 -0.27
C ALA A 475 16.28 18.62 -1.18
N ILE A 476 16.46 17.31 -1.31
CA ILE A 476 15.60 16.43 -2.10
C ILE A 476 14.59 15.78 -1.16
N LEU A 477 13.40 16.39 -1.02
CA LEU A 477 12.46 16.13 0.08
C LEU A 477 11.01 15.99 -0.42
N ASN A 478 10.19 15.22 0.31
CA ASN A 478 8.74 15.23 0.18
C ASN A 478 8.11 16.48 0.86
N GLN A 479 6.79 16.67 0.74
CA GLN A 479 6.14 17.86 1.29
C GLN A 479 6.14 17.95 2.81
N LEU A 480 6.02 16.83 3.53
CA LEU A 480 6.08 16.82 4.99
C LEU A 480 7.49 17.24 5.46
N GLU A 481 8.53 16.66 4.85
CA GLU A 481 9.93 17.01 5.08
C GLU A 481 10.23 18.48 4.72
N HIS A 482 9.68 18.99 3.60
CA HIS A 482 9.81 20.42 3.25
C HIS A 482 9.18 21.34 4.30
N ARG A 483 8.02 20.97 4.84
CA ARG A 483 7.36 21.75 5.89
C ARG A 483 8.17 21.73 7.18
N LEU A 484 8.76 20.60 7.55
CA LEU A 484 9.68 20.52 8.68
C LEU A 484 10.90 21.44 8.47
N VAL A 485 11.56 21.38 7.30
CA VAL A 485 12.71 22.24 7.00
C VAL A 485 12.35 23.73 7.03
N LYS A 486 11.16 24.10 6.54
CA LYS A 486 10.66 25.48 6.61
C LYS A 486 10.41 25.92 8.06
N MET A 487 9.88 25.04 8.90
CA MET A 487 9.70 25.32 10.32
C MET A 487 11.04 25.48 11.05
N LEU A 488 12.01 24.60 10.79
CA LEU A 488 13.36 24.72 11.35
C LEU A 488 14.02 26.03 10.93
N GLU A 489 13.84 26.47 9.68
CA GLU A 489 14.33 27.76 9.20
C GLU A 489 13.82 28.93 10.05
N ALA A 490 12.55 28.89 10.48
CA ALA A 490 11.97 29.90 11.37
C ALA A 490 12.57 29.87 12.79
N PHE A 491 13.05 28.71 13.26
CA PHE A 491 13.68 28.56 14.57
C PHE A 491 15.15 29.00 14.60
N MET A 492 15.84 28.97 13.44
CA MET A 492 17.26 29.26 13.34
C MET A 492 17.71 30.57 14.02
N PRO A 493 17.01 31.72 13.91
CA PRO A 493 17.44 32.95 14.57
C PRO A 493 17.57 32.82 16.09
N LYS A 494 16.66 32.05 16.72
CA LYS A 494 16.67 31.83 18.17
C LYS A 494 17.68 30.76 18.57
N LEU A 495 17.77 29.67 17.80
CA LEU A 495 18.75 28.62 18.06
C LEU A 495 20.19 29.16 17.95
N ARG A 496 20.48 30.06 17.01
CA ARG A 496 21.80 30.72 16.88
C ARG A 496 22.18 31.60 18.07
N ALA A 497 21.25 31.95 18.95
CA ALA A 497 21.57 32.66 20.19
C ALA A 497 22.11 31.72 21.29
N ARG A 498 21.97 30.40 21.11
CA ARG A 498 22.31 29.36 22.10
C ARG A 498 23.36 28.37 21.61
N TYR A 499 23.48 28.18 20.30
CA TYR A 499 24.34 27.17 19.69
C TYR A 499 25.31 27.78 18.67
N ASP A 500 26.58 27.41 18.77
CA ASP A 500 27.66 27.81 17.84
C ASP A 500 27.50 27.11 16.50
N ASP A 501 27.42 25.80 16.55
CA ASP A 501 27.25 24.93 15.39
C ASP A 501 25.81 24.42 15.34
N ILE A 502 25.17 24.54 14.18
CA ILE A 502 23.83 24.01 13.91
C ILE A 502 23.87 23.36 12.52
N TYR A 503 23.79 22.03 12.48
CA TYR A 503 23.77 21.28 11.22
C TYR A 503 22.59 20.30 11.19
N VAL A 504 21.79 20.35 10.12
CA VAL A 504 20.68 19.44 9.87
C VAL A 504 21.06 18.52 8.72
N LEU A 505 21.00 17.23 9.02
CA LEU A 505 21.33 16.11 8.15
C LEU A 505 20.02 15.39 7.79
N ARG A 506 19.80 15.15 6.50
CA ARG A 506 18.79 14.18 6.07
C ARG A 506 19.40 12.79 6.10
N ASN A 507 18.73 11.86 6.77
CA ASN A 507 19.14 10.48 6.85
C ASN A 507 18.38 9.68 5.78
N ASP A 508 19.11 9.21 4.78
CA ASP A 508 18.56 8.44 3.66
C ASP A 508 19.36 7.13 3.51
N GLU A 509 18.70 6.07 3.03
CA GLU A 509 19.34 4.76 2.81
C GLU A 509 20.51 4.83 1.81
N GLN A 510 20.52 5.81 0.92
CA GLN A 510 21.60 6.00 -0.05
C GLN A 510 22.76 6.86 0.49
N SER A 511 22.51 7.70 1.49
CA SER A 511 23.46 8.73 1.94
C SER A 511 24.14 8.41 3.27
N THR A 512 23.35 8.03 4.26
CA THR A 512 23.73 8.08 5.68
C THR A 512 23.54 6.71 6.33
N ARG A 513 22.50 5.96 5.93
CA ARG A 513 22.15 4.63 6.47
C ARG A 513 22.14 4.61 8.01
N PHE A 514 21.83 5.75 8.64
CA PHE A 514 21.87 5.83 10.08
C PHE A 514 20.66 5.10 10.64
N LYS A 515 20.87 4.13 11.51
CA LYS A 515 19.79 3.29 12.01
C LYS A 515 19.95 3.01 13.49
N LEU A 516 18.88 3.22 14.23
CA LEU A 516 18.70 2.75 15.59
C LEU A 516 17.99 1.39 15.58
N THR A 517 18.25 0.58 16.58
CA THR A 517 17.51 -0.67 16.83
C THR A 517 16.65 -0.50 18.07
N GLU A 518 15.40 -0.95 18.03
CA GLU A 518 14.46 -0.80 19.13
C GLU A 518 15.04 -1.29 20.47
N PHE A 519 14.88 -0.49 21.53
CA PHE A 519 15.34 -0.86 22.86
C PHE A 519 14.65 -2.14 23.37
N GLY A 520 15.42 -3.19 23.57
CA GLY A 520 14.92 -4.50 23.96
C GLY A 520 14.21 -5.28 22.83
N GLY A 521 14.10 -4.69 21.64
CA GLY A 521 13.39 -5.25 20.48
C GLY A 521 14.28 -5.35 19.24
N VAL A 522 13.73 -5.91 18.16
CA VAL A 522 14.48 -6.19 16.93
C VAL A 522 14.19 -5.19 15.80
N ARG A 523 13.23 -4.28 16.01
CA ARG A 523 12.79 -3.37 14.95
C ARG A 523 13.84 -2.32 14.66
N GLY A 524 13.98 -1.99 13.38
CA GLY A 524 14.87 -0.94 12.92
C GLY A 524 14.16 0.41 12.80
N PHE A 525 14.77 1.46 13.33
CA PHE A 525 14.28 2.83 13.18
C PHE A 525 15.34 3.70 12.50
N MET A 526 14.98 4.29 11.37
CA MET A 526 15.80 5.26 10.63
C MET A 526 15.08 6.62 10.73
N PRO A 527 15.45 7.50 11.67
CA PRO A 527 14.86 8.84 11.77
C PRO A 527 15.15 9.64 10.51
N ASP A 528 14.17 10.33 9.93
CA ASP A 528 14.35 11.05 8.65
C ASP A 528 15.40 12.18 8.71
N PHE A 529 15.51 12.88 9.85
CA PHE A 529 16.51 13.91 10.05
C PHE A 529 17.26 13.77 11.38
N ILE A 530 18.52 14.18 11.34
CA ILE A 530 19.40 14.29 12.49
C ILE A 530 19.93 15.71 12.52
N MET A 531 19.69 16.42 13.61
CA MET A 531 20.22 17.76 13.84
C MET A 531 21.33 17.70 14.90
N ILE A 532 22.50 18.20 14.53
CA ILE A 532 23.67 18.32 15.40
C ILE A 532 23.77 19.76 15.89
N LEU A 533 23.86 19.95 17.20
CA LEU A 533 24.07 21.26 17.83
C LEU A 533 25.28 21.22 18.77
N THR A 534 26.01 22.34 18.84
CA THR A 534 27.04 22.56 19.87
C THR A 534 26.71 23.81 20.66
N ARG A 535 26.49 23.65 21.98
CA ARG A 535 25.98 24.72 22.84
C ARG A 535 27.08 25.69 23.28
N HIS A 536 26.82 27.00 23.22
CA HIS A 536 27.77 28.05 23.61
C HIS A 536 28.30 27.93 25.04
N ALA A 537 27.40 27.59 25.97
CA ALA A 537 27.67 27.72 27.40
C ALA A 537 28.70 26.70 27.92
N ASP A 538 28.71 25.50 27.35
CA ASP A 538 29.45 24.37 27.88
C ASP A 538 30.03 23.43 26.79
N ASN A 539 29.94 23.80 25.51
CA ASN A 539 30.32 22.97 24.38
C ASN A 539 29.62 21.60 24.35
N ALA A 540 28.46 21.46 25.01
CA ALA A 540 27.70 20.22 24.97
C ALA A 540 27.31 19.87 23.54
N TYR A 541 27.47 18.60 23.17
CA TYR A 541 27.19 18.07 21.84
C TYR A 541 25.80 17.42 21.82
N TRP A 542 24.90 17.95 21.00
CA TRP A 542 23.51 17.47 20.94
C TRP A 542 23.27 16.79 19.60
N GLN A 543 22.71 15.58 19.65
CA GLN A 543 22.18 14.88 18.49
C GLN A 543 20.67 14.74 18.67
N VAL A 544 19.93 15.51 17.87
CA VAL A 544 18.47 15.61 17.91
C VAL A 544 17.88 14.81 16.75
N PHE A 545 16.96 13.91 17.05
CA PHE A 545 16.26 13.09 16.07
C PHE A 545 14.90 13.70 15.76
N LEU A 546 14.60 13.85 14.47
CA LEU A 546 13.36 14.45 13.97
C LEU A 546 12.72 13.51 12.93
N GLU A 547 11.42 13.26 13.08
CA GLU A 547 10.64 12.38 12.21
C GLU A 547 9.33 13.09 11.79
N PRO A 548 9.23 13.58 10.55
CA PRO A 548 7.96 14.02 9.98
C PRO A 548 7.04 12.84 9.68
N LYS A 549 5.75 12.98 9.99
CA LYS A 549 4.76 11.91 9.82
C LYS A 549 3.41 12.38 9.31
N GLY A 550 2.78 11.54 8.51
CA GLY A 550 1.36 11.66 8.17
C GLY A 550 0.48 11.21 9.33
N ASP A 551 -0.62 11.91 9.56
CA ASP A 551 -1.54 11.65 10.69
C ASP A 551 -2.12 10.22 10.67
N ASP A 552 -2.28 9.64 9.47
CA ASP A 552 -2.77 8.28 9.23
C ASP A 552 -1.83 7.18 9.73
N ARG A 553 -0.54 7.50 9.97
CA ARG A 553 0.49 6.54 10.33
C ARG A 553 0.93 6.64 11.80
N LEU A 554 0.32 7.54 12.57
CA LEU A 554 0.71 7.78 13.97
C LEU A 554 0.54 6.53 14.84
N LEU A 555 -0.55 5.77 14.65
CA LEU A 555 -0.83 4.56 15.42
C LEU A 555 0.16 3.43 15.11
N ASP A 556 0.41 3.17 13.81
CA ASP A 556 1.32 2.10 13.36
C ASP A 556 2.77 2.36 13.81
N ASP A 557 3.17 3.63 13.84
CA ASP A 557 4.53 4.05 14.21
C ASP A 557 4.67 4.56 15.65
N ALA A 558 3.66 4.36 16.51
CA ALA A 558 3.69 4.77 17.92
C ALA A 558 4.90 4.22 18.69
N TRP A 559 5.43 3.06 18.29
CA TRP A 559 6.64 2.50 18.90
C TRP A 559 7.91 3.32 18.63
N LYS A 560 8.00 3.99 17.47
CA LYS A 560 9.13 4.89 17.14
C LYS A 560 9.03 6.17 17.98
N GLU A 561 7.83 6.71 18.18
CA GLU A 561 7.65 7.86 19.06
C GLU A 561 8.03 7.53 20.50
N LYS A 562 7.64 6.36 21.00
CA LYS A 562 8.10 5.86 22.31
C LYS A 562 9.62 5.70 22.38
N MET A 563 10.26 5.29 21.29
CA MET A 563 11.72 5.21 21.21
C MET A 563 12.35 6.60 21.28
N LEU A 564 11.81 7.59 20.55
CA LEU A 564 12.22 9.00 20.64
C LEU A 564 12.04 9.56 22.04
N GLU A 565 10.92 9.25 22.71
CA GLU A 565 10.67 9.63 24.09
C GLU A 565 11.73 9.03 25.04
N THR A 566 12.00 7.73 24.89
CA THR A 566 12.97 6.99 25.73
C THR A 566 14.40 7.51 25.60
N LEU A 567 14.79 8.04 24.43
CA LEU A 567 16.10 8.68 24.24
C LEU A 567 16.34 9.87 25.17
N ASN A 568 15.27 10.50 25.67
CA ASN A 568 15.38 11.64 26.57
C ASN A 568 15.54 11.22 28.05
N ASP A 569 15.39 9.93 28.37
CA ASP A 569 15.61 9.41 29.73
C ASP A 569 17.10 9.18 29.98
N ARG A 570 17.74 10.17 30.61
CA ARG A 570 19.18 10.18 30.87
C ARG A 570 19.65 9.06 31.80
N ASP A 571 18.77 8.55 32.67
CA ASP A 571 19.13 7.50 33.61
C ASP A 571 19.19 6.12 32.92
N ARG A 572 18.53 5.99 31.75
CA ARG A 572 18.54 4.76 30.95
C ARG A 572 19.64 4.73 29.90
N ILE A 573 19.94 5.88 29.29
CA ILE A 573 20.85 5.96 28.14
C ILE A 573 22.30 6.07 28.61
N VAL A 574 23.14 5.14 28.13
CA VAL A 574 24.58 5.11 28.47
C VAL A 574 25.40 5.50 27.23
N ILE A 575 26.26 6.50 27.36
CA ILE A 575 27.16 6.96 26.30
C ILE A 575 28.59 6.86 26.83
N ASP A 576 29.38 5.95 26.27
CA ASP A 576 30.70 5.61 26.84
C ASP A 576 31.74 6.73 26.73
N GLU A 577 31.57 7.65 25.80
CA GLU A 577 32.64 8.55 25.38
C GLU A 577 32.66 9.90 26.08
N SER A 578 31.52 10.41 26.56
CA SER A 578 31.45 11.74 27.17
C SER A 578 30.10 11.97 27.87
N GLU A 579 30.16 12.57 29.07
CA GLU A 579 28.98 13.05 29.80
C GLU A 579 28.37 14.33 29.20
N ASP A 580 29.02 14.97 28.23
CA ASP A 580 28.58 16.21 27.59
C ASP A 580 27.78 15.98 26.30
N VAL A 581 27.58 14.71 25.93
CA VAL A 581 26.74 14.32 24.79
C VAL A 581 25.28 14.22 25.25
N ARG A 582 24.38 14.75 24.42
CA ARG A 582 22.93 14.74 24.63
C ARG A 582 22.25 14.14 23.40
N LEU A 583 21.60 12.99 23.59
CA LEU A 583 20.70 12.43 22.60
C LEU A 583 19.30 12.92 22.91
N VAL A 584 18.59 13.43 21.91
CA VAL A 584 17.27 14.03 22.10
C VAL A 584 16.32 13.52 21.03
N GLY A 585 15.25 12.86 21.45
CA GLY A 585 14.16 12.51 20.55
C GLY A 585 13.02 13.51 20.69
N ILE A 586 12.63 14.12 19.58
CA ILE A 586 11.50 15.05 19.53
C ILE A 586 10.25 14.28 19.11
N LYS A 587 9.08 14.70 19.59
CA LYS A 587 7.78 14.18 19.12
C LYS A 587 7.66 14.24 17.59
N PHE A 588 6.72 13.48 17.02
CA PHE A 588 6.54 13.50 15.57
C PHE A 588 6.10 14.87 15.06
N PHE A 589 6.64 15.24 13.89
CA PHE A 589 6.15 16.39 13.14
C PHE A 589 4.99 15.96 12.26
N ALA A 590 3.76 16.12 12.76
CA ALA A 590 2.52 15.79 12.06
C ALA A 590 1.52 16.95 12.11
N ASN A 591 0.54 17.00 11.20
CA ASN A 591 -0.40 18.13 11.16
C ASN A 591 -1.23 18.22 12.45
N SER A 592 -1.71 17.07 12.93
CA SER A 592 -2.52 16.97 14.16
C SER A 592 -1.71 17.18 15.45
N GLN A 593 -0.37 17.11 15.38
CA GLN A 593 0.52 17.20 16.54
C GLN A 593 1.45 18.43 16.48
N MET A 594 1.15 19.40 15.62
CA MET A 594 2.06 20.54 15.36
C MET A 594 2.41 21.32 16.63
N GLU A 595 1.42 21.71 17.43
CA GLU A 595 1.65 22.45 18.68
C GLU A 595 2.49 21.63 19.68
N ALA A 596 2.20 20.31 19.77
CA ALA A 596 2.95 19.41 20.63
C ALA A 596 4.42 19.29 20.19
N PHE A 597 4.68 19.24 18.88
CA PHE A 597 6.03 19.25 18.32
C PHE A 597 6.77 20.54 18.66
N VAL A 598 6.15 21.71 18.46
CA VAL A 598 6.76 23.01 18.72
C VAL A 598 7.07 23.17 20.21
N SER A 599 6.14 22.82 21.10
CA SER A 599 6.36 22.84 22.55
C SER A 599 7.51 21.92 22.95
N ASP A 600 7.53 20.69 22.42
CA ASP A 600 8.56 19.70 22.74
C ASP A 600 9.96 20.16 22.28
N MET A 601 10.05 20.83 21.13
CA MET A 601 11.28 21.50 20.68
C MET A 601 11.67 22.64 21.62
N GLN A 602 10.73 23.51 22.01
CA GLN A 602 11.04 24.61 22.93
C GLN A 602 11.61 24.10 24.25
N ASP A 603 10.94 23.12 24.85
CA ASP A 603 11.31 22.55 26.14
C ASP A 603 12.67 21.85 26.08
N LYS A 604 12.92 21.06 25.02
CA LYS A 604 14.11 20.22 24.94
C LYS A 604 15.35 20.94 24.41
N ILE A 605 15.20 21.83 23.43
CA ILE A 605 16.34 22.45 22.73
C ILE A 605 16.42 23.98 22.91
N ASN A 606 15.50 24.59 23.67
CA ASN A 606 15.52 26.03 23.93
C ASN A 606 15.20 26.39 25.40
N ASP A 607 15.33 25.44 26.32
CA ASP A 607 15.01 25.56 27.77
C ASP A 607 13.60 26.13 28.05
N GLY A 608 12.61 25.77 27.23
CA GLY A 608 11.23 26.23 27.36
C GLY A 608 10.97 27.65 26.85
N GLU A 609 12.00 28.35 26.36
CA GLU A 609 11.81 29.65 25.74
C GLU A 609 11.09 29.48 24.38
N PRO A 610 10.15 30.38 24.01
CA PRO A 610 9.42 30.27 22.75
C PRO A 610 10.37 30.26 21.55
N LEU A 611 10.17 29.33 20.61
CA LEU A 611 10.92 29.23 19.35
C LEU A 611 10.27 30.00 18.19
N GLU A 612 8.97 30.33 18.32
CA GLU A 612 8.24 31.09 17.30
C GLU A 612 8.19 32.59 17.62
N ILE A 613 8.13 33.41 16.57
CA ILE A 613 7.70 34.81 16.65
C ILE A 613 6.18 34.77 16.37
N SER A 614 5.35 35.45 17.17
CA SER A 614 3.87 35.34 17.25
C SER A 614 3.03 35.53 15.96
N SER A 615 3.54 35.28 14.75
CA SER A 615 2.89 35.63 13.48
C SER A 615 2.69 34.46 12.49
N LEU A 616 2.81 33.19 12.90
CA LEU A 616 2.66 32.04 11.98
C LEU A 616 1.38 31.19 12.17
N LEU A 617 0.42 31.67 12.97
CA LEU A 617 -0.89 31.03 13.18
C LEU A 617 -2.02 31.59 12.28
N LEU A 618 -1.74 31.89 11.00
CA LEU A 618 -2.78 32.23 10.02
C LEU A 618 -2.72 31.33 8.78
#